data_AF-B8MBA3-F1
#
_entry.id   AF-B8MBA3-F1
#
_cell.length_a   1.000
_cell.length_b   1.000
_cell.length_c   1.000
_cell.angle_alpha   90.00
_cell.angle_beta   90.00
_cell.angle_gamma   90.00
#
_symmetry.space_group_name_H-M   'P 1'
#
loop_
_entity.id
_entity.type
_entity.pdbx_description
1 polymer ?
#
loop_
_entity_poly.entity_id
_entity_poly.type
_entity_poly.pdbx_seq_one_letter_code
_entity_poly.pdbx_strand_id
1 'polypeptide(L)'
;AYELTVNDLLLVRKENHDLRAAHEKEKEKRQISKKQISTEQGITREEAQALVQSQVEASQAVTTTPGEPELPASQPVVRRQFRCSGCGVEGHKITRCPNRTSN
;
A
#
# COMPACT_ATOMS: atom_id res chain seq x y z
N ALA A 1 -5.15 -14.87 -55.56
CA ALA A 1 -6.07 -15.51 -54.59
C ALA A 1 -5.32 -16.18 -53.44
N TYR A 2 -4.31 -17.02 -53.70
CA TYR A 2 -3.53 -17.72 -52.68
C TYR A 2 -2.85 -16.81 -51.64
N GLU A 3 -2.15 -15.77 -52.08
CA GLU A 3 -1.48 -14.81 -51.18
C GLU A 3 -2.44 -14.12 -50.20
N LEU A 4 -3.64 -13.73 -50.66
CA LEU A 4 -4.66 -13.14 -49.79
C LEU A 4 -5.12 -14.14 -48.73
N THR A 5 -5.38 -15.39 -49.11
CA THR A 5 -5.81 -16.42 -48.16
C THR A 5 -4.75 -16.76 -47.11
N VAL A 6 -3.47 -16.71 -47.48
CA VAL A 6 -2.36 -16.95 -46.55
C VAL A 6 -2.22 -15.78 -45.56
N ASN A 7 -2.36 -14.54 -46.04
CA ASN A 7 -2.33 -13.36 -45.19
C ASN A 7 -3.52 -13.31 -44.22
N ASP A 8 -4.72 -13.63 -44.70
CA ASP A 8 -5.91 -13.72 -43.85
C ASP A 8 -5.75 -14.79 -42.78
N LEU A 9 -5.21 -15.96 -43.14
CA LEU A 9 -4.92 -17.03 -42.17
C LEU A 9 -3.91 -16.58 -41.10
N LEU A 10 -2.90 -15.82 -41.49
CA LEU A 10 -1.89 -15.28 -40.57
C LEU A 10 -2.51 -14.27 -39.60
N LEU A 11 -3.35 -13.36 -40.11
CA LEU A 11 -4.07 -12.37 -39.32
C LEU A 11 -4.99 -13.05 -38.30
N VAL A 12 -5.83 -13.98 -38.75
CA VAL A 12 -6.74 -14.74 -37.88
C VAL A 12 -5.96 -15.51 -36.81
N ARG A 13 -4.81 -16.12 -37.18
CA ARG A 13 -3.98 -16.84 -36.20
C ARG A 13 -3.43 -15.92 -35.11
N LYS A 14 -2.97 -14.72 -35.49
CA LYS A 14 -2.48 -13.71 -34.56
C LYS A 14 -3.60 -13.21 -33.65
N GLU A 15 -4.73 -12.79 -34.21
CA GLU A 15 -5.89 -12.32 -33.46
C GLU A 15 -6.38 -13.39 -32.48
N ASN A 16 -6.44 -14.66 -32.91
CA ASN A 16 -6.86 -15.75 -32.04
C ASN A 16 -5.84 -16.03 -30.91
N HIS A 17 -4.55 -15.83 -31.15
CA HIS A 17 -3.53 -15.87 -30.10
C HIS A 17 -3.72 -14.73 -29.09
N ASP A 18 -3.86 -13.50 -29.59
CA ASP A 18 -4.02 -12.30 -28.76
C ASP A 18 -5.29 -12.36 -27.92
N LEU A 19 -6.41 -12.83 -28.50
CA LEU A 19 -7.68 -13.04 -27.80
C LEU A 19 -7.54 -14.08 -26.67
N ARG A 20 -6.85 -15.21 -26.92
CA ARG A 20 -6.60 -16.22 -25.90
C ARG A 20 -5.73 -15.69 -24.77
N ALA A 21 -4.67 -14.95 -25.11
CA ALA A 21 -3.80 -14.33 -24.10
C ALA A 21 -4.54 -13.29 -23.25
N ALA A 22 -5.40 -12.47 -23.86
CA ALA A 22 -6.24 -11.50 -23.14
C ALA A 22 -7.24 -12.20 -22.21
N HIS A 23 -7.88 -13.27 -22.68
CA HIS A 23 -8.83 -14.04 -21.89
C HIS A 23 -8.20 -14.70 -20.66
N GLU A 24 -7.01 -15.30 -20.79
CA GLU A 24 -6.32 -15.89 -19.64
C GLU A 24 -5.91 -14.83 -18.61
N LYS A 25 -5.42 -13.66 -19.05
CA LYS A 25 -5.16 -12.53 -18.15
C LYS A 25 -6.41 -12.07 -17.40
N GLU A 26 -7.55 -12.02 -18.10
CA GLU A 26 -8.82 -11.63 -17.47
C GLU A 26 -9.30 -12.68 -16.46
N LYS A 27 -9.11 -13.98 -16.77
CA LYS A 27 -9.39 -15.07 -15.81
C LYS A 27 -8.52 -14.96 -14.57
N GLU A 28 -7.22 -14.72 -14.72
CA GLU A 28 -6.30 -14.51 -13.59
C GLU A 28 -6.74 -13.32 -12.72
N LYS A 29 -7.03 -12.17 -13.35
CA LYS A 29 -7.54 -10.98 -12.64
C LYS A 29 -8.84 -11.26 -11.91
N ARG A 30 -9.78 -11.96 -12.55
CA ARG A 30 -11.06 -12.34 -11.94
C ARG A 30 -10.87 -13.27 -10.73
N GLN A 31 -9.95 -14.21 -10.81
CA GLN A 31 -9.62 -15.09 -9.68
C GLN A 31 -8.99 -14.31 -8.52
N ILE A 32 -8.06 -13.40 -8.80
CA ILE A 32 -7.41 -12.56 -7.78
C ILE A 32 -8.44 -11.64 -7.12
N SER A 33 -9.23 -10.92 -7.90
CA SER A 33 -10.27 -10.01 -7.38
C SER A 33 -11.33 -10.77 -6.56
N LYS A 34 -11.78 -11.94 -7.02
CA LYS A 34 -12.72 -12.77 -6.26
C LYS A 34 -12.14 -13.19 -4.90
N LYS A 35 -10.87 -13.59 -4.85
CA LYS A 35 -10.17 -13.92 -3.58
C LYS A 35 -10.02 -12.71 -2.66
N GLN A 36 -9.82 -11.52 -3.22
CA GLN A 36 -9.74 -10.28 -2.44
C GLN A 36 -11.10 -9.89 -1.83
N ILE A 37 -12.21 -10.20 -2.50
CA ILE A 37 -13.56 -9.87 -2.03
C ILE A 37 -14.11 -10.97 -1.09
N SER A 38 -13.62 -12.21 -1.17
CA SER A 38 -14.00 -13.31 -0.27
C SER A 38 -13.32 -13.19 1.10
N THR A 39 -13.55 -12.10 1.81
CA THR A 39 -13.34 -12.03 3.26
C THR A 39 -14.64 -12.45 3.92
N GLU A 40 -14.80 -13.75 4.17
CA GLU A 40 -15.84 -14.26 5.07
C GLU A 40 -15.57 -13.83 6.53
N GLN A 41 -14.33 -13.42 6.83
CA GLN A 41 -13.85 -13.01 8.15
C GLN A 41 -13.64 -11.48 8.27
N GLY A 42 -14.54 -10.69 7.70
CA GLY A 42 -14.60 -9.27 8.03
C GLY A 42 -15.26 -9.06 9.40
N ILE A 43 -14.78 -8.10 10.19
CA ILE A 43 -15.47 -7.67 11.41
C ILE A 43 -16.86 -7.14 11.02
N THR A 44 -17.90 -7.74 11.59
CA THR A 44 -19.27 -7.27 11.44
C THR A 44 -19.41 -5.87 12.03
N ARG A 45 -20.44 -5.13 11.61
CA ARG A 45 -20.68 -3.76 12.11
C ARG A 45 -20.81 -3.76 13.64
N GLU A 46 -21.46 -4.78 14.18
CA GLU A 46 -21.70 -4.98 15.60
C GLU A 46 -20.40 -5.29 16.35
N GLU A 47 -19.55 -6.17 15.81
CA GLU A 47 -18.21 -6.45 16.37
C GLU A 47 -17.30 -5.22 16.32
N ALA A 48 -17.37 -4.43 15.25
CA ALA A 48 -16.61 -3.18 15.13
C ALA A 48 -17.08 -2.14 16.17
N GLN A 49 -18.39 -2.02 16.39
CA GLN A 49 -18.95 -1.14 17.42
C GLN A 49 -18.54 -1.59 18.83
N ALA A 50 -18.56 -2.89 19.11
CA ALA A 50 -18.10 -3.43 20.39
C ALA A 50 -16.59 -3.15 20.63
N LEU A 51 -15.76 -3.25 19.60
CA LEU A 51 -14.34 -2.89 19.67
C LEU A 51 -14.15 -1.40 20.01
N VAL A 52 -14.89 -0.51 19.34
CA VAL A 52 -14.83 0.93 19.62
C VAL A 52 -15.31 1.24 21.04
N GLN A 53 -16.42 0.63 21.47
CA GLN A 53 -16.99 0.86 22.80
C GLN A 53 -16.03 0.39 23.91
N SER A 54 -15.48 -0.83 23.78
CA SER A 54 -14.49 -1.34 24.74
C SER A 54 -13.23 -0.48 24.82
N GLN A 55 -12.77 0.09 23.70
CA GLN A 55 -11.64 1.02 23.67
C GLN A 55 -11.96 2.34 24.41
N VAL A 56 -13.18 2.86 24.24
CA VAL A 56 -13.65 4.08 24.92
C VAL A 56 -13.79 3.84 26.42
N GLU A 57 -14.36 2.71 26.84
CA GLU A 57 -14.50 2.33 28.25
C GLU A 57 -13.15 2.12 28.93
N ALA A 58 -12.21 1.43 28.27
CA ALA A 58 -10.85 1.28 28.76
C ALA A 58 -10.15 2.64 28.95
N SER A 59 -10.41 3.60 28.07
CA SER A 59 -9.85 4.97 28.18
C SER A 59 -10.49 5.78 29.31
N GLN A 60 -11.80 5.60 29.55
CA GLN A 60 -12.51 6.27 30.65
C GLN A 60 -12.17 5.69 32.02
N ALA A 61 -11.94 4.38 32.14
CA ALA A 61 -11.54 3.72 33.39
C ALA A 61 -10.16 4.20 33.90
N VAL A 62 -9.26 4.61 32.99
CA VAL A 62 -7.98 5.26 33.35
C VAL A 62 -8.20 6.66 33.95
N THR A 63 -9.34 7.30 33.68
CA THR A 63 -9.62 8.67 34.12
C THR A 63 -10.25 8.75 35.51
N THR A 64 -10.70 7.64 36.10
CA THR A 64 -11.41 7.63 37.40
C THR A 64 -10.53 7.46 38.63
N THR A 65 -9.19 7.54 38.53
CA THR A 65 -8.31 7.62 39.71
C THR A 65 -8.05 9.08 40.10
N PRO A 66 -8.51 9.55 41.28
CA PRO A 66 -8.08 10.85 41.81
C PRO A 66 -6.61 10.77 42.22
N GLY A 67 -5.77 11.53 41.52
CA GLY A 67 -4.34 11.61 41.80
C GLY A 67 -3.58 11.86 40.51
N GLU A 68 -3.62 13.09 40.03
CA GLU A 68 -2.77 13.60 38.97
C GLU A 68 -1.32 13.70 39.49
N PRO A 69 -0.34 12.98 38.93
CA PRO A 69 1.01 13.51 38.87
C PRO A 69 1.07 14.39 37.63
N GLU A 70 1.31 15.69 37.83
CA GLU A 70 1.60 16.65 36.75
C GLU A 70 2.45 15.98 35.66
N LEU A 71 1.86 15.79 34.49
CA LEU A 71 2.57 15.25 33.33
C LEU A 71 3.63 16.28 32.93
N PRO A 72 4.91 15.88 32.76
CA PRO A 72 5.93 16.82 32.31
C PRO A 72 5.49 17.43 30.98
N ALA A 73 5.55 18.76 30.91
CA ALA A 73 5.12 19.54 29.75
C ALA A 73 5.51 18.87 28.44
N SER A 74 4.52 18.68 27.57
CA SER A 74 4.69 18.12 26.22
C SER A 74 5.82 18.84 25.50
N GLN A 75 7.00 18.22 25.45
CA GLN A 75 8.09 18.74 24.66
C GLN A 75 7.71 18.56 23.20
N PRO A 76 7.77 19.61 22.36
CA PRO A 76 7.50 19.47 20.94
C PRO A 76 8.48 18.44 20.37
N VAL A 77 7.94 17.43 19.68
CA VAL A 77 8.76 16.42 19.01
C VAL A 77 9.63 17.13 17.98
N VAL A 78 10.91 17.33 18.31
CA VAL A 78 11.87 17.93 17.41
C VAL A 78 12.03 16.99 16.22
N ARG A 79 11.54 17.41 15.04
CA ARG A 79 11.78 16.68 13.79
C ARG A 79 13.29 16.54 13.62
N ARG A 80 13.78 15.29 13.56
CA ARG A 80 15.19 15.02 13.22
C ARG A 80 15.52 15.74 11.91
N GLN A 81 16.53 16.60 11.95
CA GLN A 81 17.03 17.26 10.75
C GLN A 81 17.57 16.19 9.80
N PHE A 82 17.08 16.19 8.56
CA PHE A 82 17.49 15.23 7.56
C PHE A 82 18.94 15.50 7.15
N ARG A 83 19.81 14.52 7.38
CA ARG A 83 21.24 14.55 7.03
C ARG A 83 21.51 13.72 5.78
N CYS A 84 22.40 14.19 4.92
CA CYS A 84 22.87 13.44 3.76
C CYS A 84 23.55 12.15 4.22
N SER A 85 23.12 10.98 3.74
CA SER A 85 23.74 9.70 4.10
C SER A 85 25.16 9.51 3.58
N GLY A 86 25.59 10.32 2.59
CA GLY A 86 26.95 10.25 2.04
C GLY A 86 27.98 11.09 2.80
N CYS A 87 27.61 12.27 3.31
CA CYS A 87 28.54 13.19 3.96
C CYS A 87 28.10 13.70 5.34
N GLY A 88 26.91 13.33 5.83
CA GLY A 88 26.40 13.71 7.13
C GLY A 88 25.90 15.15 7.27
N VAL A 89 26.06 15.99 6.23
CA VAL A 89 25.67 17.40 6.25
C VAL A 89 24.18 17.57 5.99
N GLU A 90 23.57 18.53 6.68
CA GLU A 90 22.15 18.88 6.55
C GLU A 90 21.90 19.73 5.29
N GLY A 91 20.67 19.72 4.78
CA GLY A 91 20.27 20.60 3.66
C GLY A 91 20.35 19.99 2.25
N HIS A 92 20.84 18.75 2.10
CA HIS A 92 20.80 18.05 0.80
C HIS A 92 20.65 16.53 0.93
N LYS A 93 20.16 15.89 -0.13
CA LYS A 93 20.07 14.42 -0.25
C LYS A 93 21.35 13.86 -0.88
N ILE A 94 21.65 12.58 -0.64
CA ILE A 94 22.83 11.91 -1.21
C ILE A 94 22.92 12.02 -2.74
N THR A 95 21.79 12.10 -3.44
CA THR A 95 21.73 12.26 -4.90
C THR A 95 22.30 13.60 -5.39
N ARG A 96 22.34 14.63 -4.54
CA ARG A 96 22.90 15.96 -4.82
C ARG A 96 24.08 16.28 -3.90
N CYS A 97 24.73 15.24 -3.36
CA CYS A 97 25.85 15.44 -2.45
C CYS A 97 27.06 15.99 -3.21
N PRO A 98 27.64 17.12 -2.78
CA PRO A 98 28.82 17.70 -3.42
C PRO A 98 30.06 16.82 -3.25
N ASN A 99 30.11 16.00 -2.19
CA ASN A 99 31.17 15.01 -1.94
C ASN A 99 30.87 13.65 -2.55
N ARG A 100 29.87 13.53 -3.44
CA ARG A 100 29.59 12.27 -4.12
C ARG A 100 30.71 12.02 -5.13
N THR A 101 31.68 11.18 -4.76
CA THR A 101 32.60 10.59 -5.72
C THR A 101 31.78 9.75 -6.69
N SER A 102 31.54 10.31 -7.87
CA SER A 102 30.97 9.61 -9.02
C SER A 102 31.96 8.54 -9.45
N ASN A 103 31.77 7.30 -8.99
CA ASN A 103 32.28 6.13 -9.70
C ASN A 103 31.29 5.73 -10.78
#